data_AF-A0A444ZHU4-F1
#
_entry.id   AF-A0A444ZHU4-F1
#
_cell.length_a   1.000
_cell.length_b   1.000
_cell.length_c   1.000
_cell.angle_alpha   90.00
_cell.angle_beta   90.00
_cell.angle_gamma   90.00
#
_symmetry.space_group_name_H-M   'P 1'
#
loop_
_entity.id
_entity.type
_entity.pdbx_description
1 polymer ?
#
loop_
_entity_poly.entity_id
_entity_poly.type
_entity_poly.pdbx_seq_one_letter_code
_entity_poly.pdbx_strand_id
1 'polypeptide(L)'
;MQLPALFNLPKSTLQIYGEQVYSTSTDLLSKCNKGKSPVDRLTSVVAWYISTKRPTIFGVVPYNPILGETHHVSKGNLNVLLEQVSHHPPVTALHATDEKENIEIICCQYHIAKFYGATVEGHIHGKRRLKLHNHGETYEMNSPDFSIRFLPVPGNNWVGNVNIKCLETGLVAELSFTMQSFLGFRGNRRAVKGKIIDSSSRKILCEINGHWDRYEL
;
A
#
# COMPACT_ATOMS: atom_id res chain seq x y z
N MET A 1 11.16 18.12 11.22
CA MET A 1 12.56 17.81 11.60
C MET A 1 13.33 17.57 10.32
N GLN A 2 14.41 18.32 10.08
CA GLN A 2 15.28 18.09 8.93
C GLN A 2 16.33 17.04 9.33
N LEU A 3 16.38 15.93 8.62
CA LEU A 3 17.37 14.88 8.84
C LEU A 3 18.65 15.21 8.05
N PRO A 4 19.84 14.84 8.54
CA PRO A 4 21.06 14.90 7.76
C PRO A 4 20.92 14.10 6.45
N ALA A 5 21.46 14.64 5.35
CA ALA A 5 21.33 14.03 4.01
C ALA A 5 21.87 12.59 3.93
N LEU A 6 22.76 12.18 4.86
CA LEU A 6 23.25 10.81 5.00
C LEU A 6 22.13 9.79 5.26
N PHE A 7 21.02 10.22 5.88
CA PHE A 7 19.86 9.38 6.17
C PHE A 7 18.77 9.49 5.10
N ASN A 8 19.03 10.21 4.01
CA ASN A 8 18.08 10.35 2.93
C ASN A 8 18.34 9.32 1.82
N LEU A 9 17.28 8.60 1.43
CA LEU A 9 17.27 7.88 0.17
C LEU A 9 17.39 8.89 -0.98
N PRO A 10 18.05 8.54 -2.09
CA PRO A 10 18.09 9.39 -3.30
C PRO A 10 16.75 9.34 -4.06
N LYS A 11 15.63 9.46 -3.33
CA LYS A 11 14.26 9.45 -3.82
C LYS A 11 13.40 10.37 -2.96
N SER A 12 12.48 11.12 -3.57
CA SER A 12 11.44 11.83 -2.82
C SER A 12 10.28 10.91 -2.47
N THR A 13 9.42 11.33 -1.53
CA THR A 13 8.21 10.58 -1.17
C THR A 13 7.32 10.33 -2.38
N LEU A 14 7.30 11.23 -3.37
CA LEU A 14 6.56 11.04 -4.61
C LEU A 14 7.02 9.80 -5.37
N GLN A 15 8.34 9.61 -5.48
CA GLN A 15 8.91 8.42 -6.13
C GLN A 15 8.58 7.15 -5.35
N ILE A 16 8.67 7.17 -4.01
CA ILE A 16 8.32 6.02 -3.17
C ILE A 16 6.85 5.61 -3.35
N TYR A 17 5.93 6.57 -3.44
CA TYR A 17 4.51 6.29 -3.69
C TYR A 17 4.24 5.85 -5.13
N GLY A 18 4.92 6.44 -6.11
CA GLY A 18 4.81 6.03 -7.52
C GLY A 18 5.28 4.60 -7.75
N GLU A 19 6.38 4.18 -7.12
CA GLU A 19 6.94 2.82 -7.27
C GLU A 19 5.96 1.72 -6.86
N GLN A 20 4.99 2.02 -5.99
CA GLN A 20 3.94 1.07 -5.61
C GLN A 20 3.01 0.71 -6.78
N VAL A 21 2.99 1.53 -7.83
CA VAL A 21 2.14 1.34 -9.02
C VAL A 21 2.95 0.79 -10.19
N TYR A 22 4.08 1.42 -10.56
CA TYR A 22 4.82 1.06 -11.78
C TYR A 22 5.97 0.06 -11.58
N SER A 23 6.50 -0.03 -10.36
CA SER A 23 7.60 -0.94 -10.04
C SER A 23 6.98 -2.21 -9.46
N THR A 24 6.65 -3.15 -10.32
CA THR A 24 6.18 -4.48 -9.92
C THR A 24 6.95 -5.51 -10.74
N SER A 25 7.30 -6.64 -10.13
CA SER A 25 7.95 -7.76 -10.84
C SER A 25 6.97 -8.48 -11.76
N THR A 26 5.70 -8.50 -11.37
CA THR A 26 4.59 -9.11 -12.10
C THR A 26 3.49 -8.08 -12.28
N ASP A 27 2.86 -8.10 -13.45
CA ASP A 27 1.72 -7.25 -13.75
C ASP A 27 0.44 -7.76 -13.07
N LEU A 28 0.33 -7.51 -11.76
CA LEU A 28 -0.85 -7.86 -10.96
C LEU A 28 -1.98 -6.84 -11.12
N LEU A 29 -1.68 -5.61 -11.54
CA LEU A 29 -2.70 -4.59 -11.74
C LEU A 29 -3.64 -5.01 -12.88
N SER A 30 -3.09 -5.41 -14.03
CA SER A 30 -3.87 -5.92 -15.16
C SER A 30 -4.67 -7.18 -14.81
N LYS A 31 -4.21 -8.00 -13.85
CA LYS A 31 -4.97 -9.19 -13.42
C LYS A 31 -6.26 -8.83 -12.69
N CYS A 32 -6.37 -7.62 -12.10
CA CYS A 32 -7.58 -7.18 -11.40
C CYS A 32 -8.82 -7.23 -12.30
N ASN A 33 -8.68 -6.90 -13.60
CA ASN A 33 -9.78 -6.94 -14.56
C ASN A 33 -10.12 -8.33 -15.11
N LYS A 34 -9.27 -9.34 -14.87
CA LYS A 34 -9.41 -10.68 -15.48
C LYS A 34 -10.23 -11.65 -14.63
N GLY A 35 -10.58 -11.27 -13.40
CA GLY A 35 -11.44 -12.08 -12.52
C GLY A 35 -12.85 -12.24 -13.10
N LYS A 36 -13.35 -13.48 -13.13
CA LYS A 36 -14.66 -13.81 -13.72
C LYS A 36 -15.80 -13.40 -12.80
N SER A 37 -15.67 -13.64 -11.50
CA SER A 37 -16.63 -13.21 -10.48
C SER A 37 -16.15 -11.96 -9.73
N PRO A 38 -17.05 -11.21 -9.06
CA PRO A 38 -16.68 -10.13 -8.14
C PRO A 38 -15.67 -10.56 -7.06
N VAL A 39 -15.78 -11.80 -6.58
CA VAL A 39 -14.85 -12.36 -5.57
C VAL A 39 -13.47 -12.59 -6.17
N ASP A 40 -13.37 -13.11 -7.40
CA ASP A 40 -12.09 -13.31 -8.09
C ASP A 40 -11.38 -11.98 -8.35
N ARG A 41 -12.14 -10.96 -8.73
CA ARG A 41 -11.61 -9.60 -8.94
C ARG A 41 -11.14 -8.99 -7.63
N LEU A 42 -11.92 -9.03 -6.56
CA LEU A 42 -11.48 -8.55 -5.25
C LEU A 42 -10.25 -9.31 -4.75
N THR A 43 -10.18 -10.63 -4.97
CA THR A 43 -8.99 -11.45 -4.65
C THR A 43 -7.76 -10.94 -5.40
N SER A 44 -7.91 -10.62 -6.69
CA SER A 44 -6.83 -10.06 -7.51
C SER A 44 -6.41 -8.66 -7.03
N VAL A 45 -7.38 -7.81 -6.65
CA VAL A 45 -7.13 -6.49 -6.06
C VAL A 45 -6.37 -6.60 -4.74
N VAL A 46 -6.74 -7.56 -3.89
CA VAL A 46 -6.03 -7.85 -2.64
C VAL A 46 -4.59 -8.28 -2.92
N ALA A 47 -4.38 -9.20 -3.86
CA ALA A 47 -3.05 -9.68 -4.23
C ALA A 47 -2.16 -8.54 -4.77
N TRP A 48 -2.71 -7.70 -5.66
CA TRP A 48 -2.03 -6.48 -6.13
C TRP A 48 -1.72 -5.53 -4.97
N TYR A 49 -2.68 -5.28 -4.08
CA TYR A 49 -2.48 -4.38 -2.94
C TYR A 49 -1.34 -4.84 -2.03
N ILE A 50 -1.30 -6.13 -1.68
CA ILE A 50 -0.25 -6.70 -0.84
C ILE A 50 1.11 -6.58 -1.54
N SER A 51 1.19 -6.83 -2.85
CA SER A 51 2.46 -6.73 -3.60
C SER A 51 3.03 -5.31 -3.65
N THR A 52 2.20 -4.28 -3.42
CA THR A 52 2.68 -2.89 -3.31
C THR A 52 3.51 -2.63 -2.05
N LYS A 53 3.47 -3.54 -1.06
CA LYS A 53 4.21 -3.39 0.20
C LYS A 53 5.66 -3.80 0.00
N ARG A 54 6.54 -2.81 -0.02
CA ARG A 54 7.97 -3.00 -0.23
C ARG A 54 8.73 -2.93 1.09
N PRO A 55 9.79 -3.74 1.26
CA PRO A 55 10.71 -3.55 2.37
C PRO A 55 11.49 -2.26 2.13
N THR A 56 11.53 -1.41 3.15
CA THR A 56 12.35 -0.20 3.14
C THR A 56 13.74 -0.50 3.72
N ILE A 57 14.75 0.24 3.29
CA ILE A 57 16.08 0.16 3.89
C ILE A 57 16.00 0.75 5.31
N PHE A 58 16.52 0.02 6.30
CA PHE A 58 16.50 0.49 7.69
C PHE A 58 17.41 1.72 7.86
N GLY A 59 16.94 2.71 8.62
CA GLY A 59 17.73 3.90 8.95
C GLY A 59 17.76 5.00 7.89
N VAL A 60 17.01 4.87 6.80
CA VAL A 60 16.89 5.90 5.76
C VAL A 60 15.44 6.21 5.42
N VAL A 61 15.18 7.46 5.04
CA VAL A 61 13.85 7.96 4.65
C VAL A 61 13.93 8.73 3.33
N PRO A 62 12.86 8.83 2.54
CA PRO A 62 12.87 9.65 1.34
C PRO A 62 13.00 11.15 1.65
N TYR A 63 13.41 11.93 0.64
CA TYR A 63 13.29 13.39 0.70
C TYR A 63 11.82 13.80 0.83
N ASN A 64 11.57 14.78 1.70
CA ASN A 64 10.26 15.41 1.80
C ASN A 64 10.06 16.32 0.58
N PRO A 65 9.03 16.09 -0.25
CA PRO A 65 8.82 16.90 -1.44
C PRO A 65 8.50 18.36 -1.08
N ILE A 66 8.93 19.29 -1.94
CA ILE A 66 8.49 20.69 -1.83
C ILE A 66 7.05 20.83 -2.35
N LEU A 67 6.33 21.86 -1.90
CA LEU A 67 4.99 22.16 -2.43
C LEU A 67 5.04 22.37 -3.95
N GLY A 68 4.17 21.69 -4.69
CA GLY A 68 4.14 21.72 -6.15
C GLY A 68 5.20 20.85 -6.83
N GLU A 69 6.03 20.12 -6.08
CA GLU A 69 6.89 19.08 -6.68
C GLU A 69 6.03 18.03 -7.37
N THR A 70 6.41 17.63 -8.58
CA THR A 70 5.73 16.60 -9.36
C THR A 70 6.64 15.43 -9.68
N HIS A 71 6.07 14.23 -9.77
CA HIS A 71 6.74 13.05 -10.34
C HIS A 71 5.84 12.39 -11.37
N HIS A 72 6.37 12.14 -12.57
CA HIS A 72 5.64 11.52 -13.67
C HIS A 72 6.40 10.30 -14.22
N VAL A 73 5.67 9.22 -14.49
CA VAL A 73 6.19 7.99 -15.11
C VAL A 73 5.20 7.45 -16.12
N SER A 74 5.68 7.15 -17.32
CA SER A 74 4.96 6.38 -18.34
C SER A 74 5.67 5.04 -18.56
N LYS A 75 4.93 3.93 -18.46
CA LYS A 75 5.43 2.57 -18.68
C LYS A 75 4.40 1.78 -19.51
N GLY A 76 4.61 1.73 -20.83
CA GLY A 76 3.60 1.15 -21.72
C GLY A 76 2.33 1.99 -21.69
N ASN A 77 1.19 1.37 -21.37
CA ASN A 77 -0.10 2.07 -21.28
C ASN A 77 -0.36 2.69 -19.89
N LEU A 78 0.50 2.40 -18.92
CA LEU A 78 0.40 2.91 -17.56
C LEU A 78 1.05 4.30 -17.49
N ASN A 79 0.26 5.31 -17.15
CA ASN A 79 0.72 6.66 -16.83
C ASN A 79 0.47 6.92 -15.34
N VAL A 80 1.45 7.48 -14.65
CA VAL A 80 1.40 7.78 -13.21
C VAL A 80 1.89 9.21 -12.99
N LEU A 81 1.04 10.06 -12.40
CA LEU A 81 1.36 11.42 -12.01
C LEU A 81 1.18 11.56 -10.49
N LEU A 82 2.17 12.17 -9.83
CA LEU A 82 2.08 12.56 -8.44
C LEU A 82 2.44 14.03 -8.28
N GLU A 83 1.82 14.66 -7.29
CA GLU A 83 2.08 16.04 -6.90
C GLU A 83 2.05 16.17 -5.37
N GLN A 84 2.97 16.95 -4.81
CA GLN A 84 2.87 17.41 -3.44
C GLN A 84 1.93 18.62 -3.37
N VAL A 85 0.67 18.38 -3.04
CA VAL A 85 -0.42 19.39 -3.07
C VAL A 85 -0.56 20.19 -1.78
N SER A 86 0.12 19.78 -0.70
CA SER A 86 0.19 20.55 0.55
C SER A 86 1.49 20.24 1.30
N HIS A 87 1.97 21.20 2.11
CA HIS A 87 3.15 21.01 2.97
C HIS A 87 2.79 20.94 4.47
N HIS A 88 1.64 21.51 4.87
CA HIS A 88 1.16 21.53 6.24
C HIS A 88 -0.35 21.24 6.29
N PRO A 89 -0.76 19.95 6.38
CA PRO A 89 0.08 18.74 6.44
C PRO A 89 0.69 18.37 5.07
N PRO A 90 1.73 17.51 5.01
CA PRO A 90 2.41 17.14 3.76
C PRO A 90 1.56 16.14 2.95
N VAL A 91 0.60 16.64 2.17
CA VAL A 91 -0.29 15.82 1.34
C VAL A 91 0.30 15.59 -0.05
N THR A 92 0.35 14.31 -0.44
CA THR A 92 0.65 13.87 -1.80
C THR A 92 -0.61 13.38 -2.49
N ALA A 93 -0.88 13.89 -3.68
CA ALA A 93 -1.87 13.36 -4.61
C ALA A 93 -1.19 12.45 -5.63
N LEU A 94 -1.86 11.38 -6.04
CA LEU A 94 -1.46 10.48 -7.12
C LEU A 94 -2.68 10.20 -8.00
N HIS A 95 -2.48 10.31 -9.30
CA HIS A 95 -3.40 9.81 -10.33
C HIS A 95 -2.64 8.88 -11.26
N ALA A 96 -3.18 7.70 -11.52
CA ALA A 96 -2.62 6.78 -12.49
C ALA A 96 -3.72 6.17 -13.36
N THR A 97 -3.40 5.93 -14.62
CA THR A 97 -4.32 5.35 -15.60
C THR A 97 -3.60 4.29 -16.42
N ASP A 98 -4.26 3.17 -16.68
CA ASP A 98 -3.85 2.21 -17.70
C ASP A 98 -4.91 2.17 -18.80
N GLU A 99 -4.58 2.70 -19.98
CA GLU A 99 -5.54 2.83 -21.08
C GLU A 99 -5.97 1.48 -21.66
N LYS A 100 -5.06 0.50 -21.71
CA LYS A 100 -5.33 -0.81 -22.31
C LYS A 100 -6.21 -1.64 -21.40
N GLU A 101 -5.91 -1.65 -20.11
CA GLU A 101 -6.69 -2.40 -19.14
C GLU A 101 -7.90 -1.60 -18.65
N ASN A 102 -8.03 -0.32 -18.99
CA ASN A 102 -9.13 0.56 -18.59
C ASN A 102 -9.23 0.64 -17.05
N ILE A 103 -8.10 1.01 -16.43
CA ILE A 103 -7.93 1.12 -14.97
C ILE A 103 -7.59 2.56 -14.60
N GLU A 104 -8.16 3.03 -13.49
CA GLU A 104 -7.79 4.30 -12.86
C GLU A 104 -7.45 4.10 -11.38
N ILE A 105 -6.41 4.78 -10.90
CA ILE A 105 -6.04 4.84 -9.50
C ILE A 105 -5.95 6.30 -9.07
N ILE A 106 -6.65 6.65 -8.00
CA ILE A 106 -6.54 7.94 -7.34
C ILE A 106 -6.13 7.71 -5.88
N CYS A 107 -5.14 8.46 -5.41
CA CYS A 107 -4.75 8.46 -4.01
C CYS A 107 -4.50 9.89 -3.54
N CYS A 108 -4.95 10.21 -2.33
CA CYS A 108 -4.56 11.42 -1.62
C CYS A 108 -4.19 10.99 -0.21
N GLN A 109 -2.92 11.13 0.14
CA GLN A 109 -2.42 10.66 1.43
C GLN A 109 -1.33 11.56 2.00
N TYR A 110 -1.25 11.57 3.32
CA TYR A 110 -0.18 12.20 4.08
C TYR A 110 0.25 11.27 5.21
N HIS A 111 1.43 11.51 5.76
CA HIS A 111 1.97 10.71 6.85
C HIS A 111 2.24 11.58 8.08
N ILE A 112 1.99 11.02 9.26
CA ILE A 112 2.37 11.61 10.55
C ILE A 112 3.35 10.66 11.23
N ALA A 113 4.58 11.12 11.44
CA ALA A 113 5.57 10.38 12.21
C ALA A 113 5.41 10.67 13.71
N LYS A 114 5.36 9.63 14.53
CA LYS A 114 5.38 9.70 16.00
C LYS A 114 6.53 8.89 16.56
N PHE A 115 7.22 9.46 17.54
CA PHE A 115 8.35 8.83 18.23
C PHE A 115 7.94 8.40 19.64
N TYR A 116 8.19 7.13 19.94
CA TYR A 116 7.85 6.49 21.22
C TYR A 116 9.11 5.95 21.93
N GLY A 117 10.23 6.66 21.82
CA GLY A 117 11.51 6.26 22.42
C GLY A 117 12.23 5.19 21.60
N ALA A 118 11.84 3.93 21.72
CA ALA A 118 12.49 2.83 21.00
C ALA A 118 11.91 2.58 19.60
N THR A 119 10.86 3.30 19.20
CA THR A 119 10.12 3.06 17.97
C THR A 119 9.65 4.38 17.35
N VAL A 120 9.70 4.46 16.02
CA VAL A 120 9.06 5.49 15.21
C VAL A 120 7.92 4.83 14.45
N GLU A 121 6.73 5.39 14.55
CA GLU A 121 5.56 4.98 13.76
C GLU A 121 5.20 6.08 12.76
N GLY A 122 5.17 5.73 11.48
CA GLY A 122 4.61 6.55 10.42
C GLY A 122 3.16 6.14 10.18
N HIS A 123 2.22 6.96 10.68
CA HIS A 123 0.80 6.76 10.44
C HIS A 123 0.42 7.30 9.07
N ILE A 124 -0.19 6.47 8.22
CA ILE A 124 -0.59 6.87 6.87
C ILE A 124 -2.07 7.21 6.87
N HIS A 125 -2.37 8.46 6.59
CA HIS A 125 -3.73 8.98 6.47
C HIS A 125 -4.08 9.22 5.01
N GLY A 126 -5.30 8.88 4.64
CA GLY A 126 -5.78 9.01 3.27
C GLY A 126 -6.46 7.74 2.79
N LYS A 127 -6.93 7.80 1.55
CA LYS A 127 -7.55 6.67 0.87
C LYS A 127 -6.96 6.53 -0.52
N ARG A 128 -6.84 5.28 -0.95
CA ARG A 128 -6.62 4.92 -2.35
C ARG A 128 -7.94 4.40 -2.92
N ARG A 129 -8.23 4.82 -4.14
CA ARG A 129 -9.33 4.32 -4.96
C ARG A 129 -8.75 3.68 -6.20
N LEU A 130 -9.15 2.44 -6.47
CA LEU A 130 -8.88 1.73 -7.72
C LEU A 130 -10.22 1.54 -8.43
N LYS A 131 -10.32 1.98 -9.67
CA LYS A 131 -11.50 1.82 -10.50
C LYS A 131 -11.21 0.86 -11.65
N LEU A 132 -12.02 -0.19 -11.73
CA LEU A 132 -12.02 -1.17 -12.80
C LEU A 132 -13.18 -0.82 -13.74
N HIS A 133 -12.93 0.02 -14.74
CA HIS A 133 -14.00 0.57 -15.58
C HIS A 133 -14.76 -0.51 -16.37
N ASN A 134 -14.09 -1.59 -16.76
CA ASN A 134 -14.70 -2.72 -17.47
C ASN A 134 -15.82 -3.42 -16.69
N HIS A 135 -15.81 -3.29 -15.36
CA HIS A 135 -16.81 -3.90 -14.47
C HIS A 135 -17.68 -2.86 -13.75
N GLY A 136 -17.39 -1.56 -13.92
CA GLY A 136 -18.05 -0.50 -13.17
C GLY A 136 -17.77 -0.57 -11.66
N GLU A 137 -16.64 -1.14 -11.24
CA GLU A 137 -16.32 -1.37 -9.82
C GLU A 137 -15.28 -0.38 -9.30
N THR A 138 -15.52 0.12 -8.08
CA THR A 138 -14.65 1.02 -7.35
C THR A 138 -14.23 0.38 -6.03
N TYR A 139 -12.93 0.22 -5.85
CA TYR A 139 -12.33 -0.32 -4.64
C TYR A 139 -11.72 0.80 -3.81
N GLU A 140 -12.24 1.02 -2.61
CA GLU A 140 -11.64 1.89 -1.61
C GLU A 140 -10.75 1.11 -0.66
N MET A 141 -9.57 1.64 -0.38
CA MET A 141 -8.61 1.02 0.53
C MET A 141 -7.85 2.05 1.35
N ASN A 142 -7.63 1.74 2.63
CA ASN A 142 -6.70 2.46 3.49
C ASN A 142 -5.28 1.87 3.37
N SER A 143 -4.34 2.41 4.14
CA SER A 143 -2.95 1.95 4.21
C SER A 143 -2.64 1.36 5.59
N PRO A 144 -1.78 0.33 5.69
CA PRO A 144 -1.16 -0.02 6.96
C PRO A 144 -0.17 1.08 7.35
N ASP A 145 0.11 1.17 8.64
CA ASP A 145 1.13 2.05 9.18
C ASP A 145 2.51 1.41 9.03
N PHE A 146 3.54 2.23 9.15
CA PHE A 146 4.93 1.81 9.07
C PHE A 146 5.60 1.97 10.43
N SER A 147 6.27 0.92 10.91
CA SER A 147 6.95 0.93 12.22
C SER A 147 8.44 0.67 12.04
N ILE A 148 9.29 1.55 12.58
CA ILE A 148 10.74 1.39 12.71
C ILE A 148 11.05 1.19 14.19
N ARG A 149 11.61 0.05 14.54
CA ARG A 149 12.04 -0.28 15.90
C ARG A 149 13.57 -0.23 15.99
N PHE A 150 14.11 0.44 17.00
CA PHE A 150 15.55 0.52 17.25
C PHE A 150 16.04 -0.51 18.29
N LEU A 151 15.20 -0.82 19.29
CA LEU A 151 15.55 -1.73 20.39
C LEU A 151 14.45 -2.76 20.66
N PRO A 152 14.78 -3.96 21.14
CA PRO A 152 16.14 -4.52 21.30
C PRO A 152 16.73 -5.05 19.99
N VAL A 153 15.88 -5.39 19.01
CA VAL A 153 16.28 -5.85 17.68
C VAL A 153 15.84 -4.80 16.66
N PRO A 154 16.79 -4.12 15.98
CA PRO A 154 16.48 -3.18 14.93
C PRO A 154 15.67 -3.83 13.81
N GLY A 155 14.66 -3.11 13.30
CA GLY A 155 13.87 -3.58 12.18
C GLY A 155 12.80 -2.61 11.73
N ASN A 156 12.22 -2.89 10.57
CA ASN A 156 11.07 -2.18 10.05
C ASN A 156 9.98 -3.14 9.57
N ASN A 157 8.72 -2.72 9.68
CA ASN A 157 7.59 -3.52 9.27
C ASN A 157 6.37 -2.66 8.92
N TRP A 158 5.53 -3.20 8.03
CA TRP A 158 4.16 -2.74 7.87
C TRP A 158 3.30 -3.33 9.00
N VAL A 159 2.46 -2.52 9.62
CA VAL A 159 1.62 -2.91 10.76
C VAL A 159 0.23 -2.30 10.68
N GLY A 160 -0.74 -2.96 11.27
CA GLY A 160 -2.12 -2.46 11.37
C GLY A 160 -3.09 -3.12 10.42
N ASN A 161 -4.33 -2.65 10.44
CA ASN A 161 -5.44 -3.26 9.73
C ASN A 161 -5.75 -2.51 8.43
N VAL A 162 -5.98 -3.27 7.37
CA VAL A 162 -6.39 -2.75 6.07
C VAL A 162 -7.77 -3.27 5.73
N ASN A 163 -8.61 -2.38 5.21
CA ASN A 163 -9.90 -2.68 4.63
C ASN A 163 -9.84 -2.34 3.14
N ILE A 164 -10.23 -3.29 2.29
CA ILE A 164 -10.43 -3.07 0.85
C ILE A 164 -11.88 -3.37 0.54
N LYS A 165 -12.66 -2.34 0.21
CA LYS A 165 -14.10 -2.46 -0.04
C LYS A 165 -14.42 -2.14 -1.48
N CYS A 166 -15.11 -3.05 -2.15
CA CYS A 166 -15.80 -2.74 -3.40
C CYS A 166 -17.12 -2.03 -3.06
N LEU A 167 -17.33 -0.83 -3.60
CA LEU A 167 -18.49 0.00 -3.26
C LEU A 167 -19.79 -0.55 -3.85
N GLU A 168 -19.72 -1.17 -5.01
CA GLU A 168 -20.88 -1.61 -5.79
C GLU A 168 -21.34 -3.02 -5.41
N THR A 169 -20.41 -3.90 -5.02
CA THR A 169 -20.74 -5.30 -4.70
C THR A 169 -20.93 -5.55 -3.21
N GLY A 170 -20.49 -4.62 -2.35
CA GLY A 170 -20.50 -4.79 -0.90
C GLY A 170 -19.51 -5.84 -0.39
N LEU A 171 -18.63 -6.36 -1.25
CA LEU A 171 -17.55 -7.25 -0.84
C LEU A 171 -16.44 -6.47 -0.13
N VAL A 172 -15.90 -7.06 0.93
CA VAL A 172 -14.89 -6.43 1.79
C VAL A 172 -13.77 -7.43 2.07
N ALA A 173 -12.52 -7.03 1.85
CA ALA A 173 -11.36 -7.71 2.39
C ALA A 173 -10.88 -7.03 3.66
N GLU A 174 -10.74 -7.79 4.74
CA GLU A 174 -10.16 -7.35 6.01
C GLU A 174 -8.77 -8.01 6.14
N LEU A 175 -7.70 -7.21 6.16
CA LEU A 175 -6.32 -7.68 6.30
C LEU A 175 -5.71 -7.15 7.59
N SER A 176 -4.80 -7.91 8.17
CA SER A 176 -4.01 -7.55 9.35
C SER A 176 -2.53 -7.80 9.07
N PHE A 177 -1.76 -6.71 9.12
CA PHE A 177 -0.30 -6.72 9.04
C PHE A 177 0.25 -6.74 10.46
N THR A 178 0.95 -7.81 10.84
CA THR A 178 1.40 -7.99 12.22
C THR A 178 2.91 -7.88 12.36
N MET A 179 3.33 -7.30 13.49
CA MET A 179 4.71 -7.37 13.96
C MET A 179 4.92 -8.70 14.70
N GLN A 180 6.15 -9.21 14.67
CA GLN A 180 6.52 -10.38 15.43
C GLN A 180 6.25 -10.19 16.93
N SER A 181 5.69 -11.21 17.59
CA SER A 181 5.60 -11.27 19.06
C SER A 181 6.97 -11.56 19.67
N PHE A 182 7.27 -10.88 20.79
CA PHE A 182 8.53 -11.00 21.53
C PHE A 182 8.84 -12.39 22.11
N LEU A 183 7.84 -13.28 22.20
CA LEU A 183 7.95 -14.62 22.78
C LEU A 183 7.97 -15.67 21.66
N GLY A 184 9.16 -16.03 21.16
CA GLY A 184 9.32 -17.20 20.30
C GLY A 184 10.38 -17.04 19.21
N PHE A 185 11.50 -17.74 19.38
CA PHE A 185 12.40 -18.08 18.30
C PHE A 185 11.60 -18.85 17.23
N ARG A 186 11.64 -18.39 15.96
CA ARG A 186 10.94 -18.92 14.76
C ARG A 186 9.46 -18.53 14.50
N GLY A 187 9.07 -17.28 14.77
CA GLY A 187 7.79 -16.73 14.30
C GLY A 187 7.85 -16.11 12.88
N ASN A 188 6.78 -16.29 12.08
CA ASN A 188 6.62 -15.74 10.71
C ASN A 188 6.80 -14.22 10.67
N ARG A 189 8.00 -13.77 10.27
CA ARG A 189 8.28 -12.35 10.02
C ARG A 189 7.36 -11.87 8.88
N ARG A 190 6.77 -10.69 9.02
CA ARG A 190 6.08 -9.99 7.92
C ARG A 190 4.82 -10.72 7.41
N ALA A 191 4.12 -11.37 8.33
CA ALA A 191 2.87 -12.05 8.03
C ALA A 191 1.76 -11.06 7.67
N VAL A 192 0.92 -11.47 6.73
CA VAL A 192 -0.37 -10.87 6.43
C VAL A 192 -1.43 -11.96 6.58
N LYS A 193 -2.45 -11.66 7.37
CA LYS A 193 -3.64 -12.51 7.53
C LYS A 193 -4.88 -11.73 7.16
N GLY A 194 -5.91 -12.38 6.70
CA GLY A 194 -7.14 -11.71 6.37
C GLY A 194 -8.24 -12.62 5.88
N LYS A 195 -9.32 -12.00 5.43
CA LYS A 195 -10.48 -12.69 4.88
C LYS A 195 -11.23 -11.78 3.93
N ILE A 196 -11.90 -12.39 2.96
CA ILE A 196 -12.90 -11.73 2.13
C ILE A 196 -14.27 -12.11 2.65
N ILE A 197 -15.12 -11.11 2.87
CA ILE A 197 -16.47 -11.26 3.37
C ILE A 197 -17.47 -10.54 2.49
N ASP A 198 -18.68 -11.07 2.45
CA ASP A 198 -19.86 -10.33 2.01
C ASP A 198 -20.35 -9.47 3.18
N SER A 199 -20.41 -8.14 3.01
CA SER A 199 -20.73 -7.24 4.13
C SER A 199 -22.16 -7.39 4.66
N SER A 200 -23.10 -7.76 3.80
CA SER A 200 -24.53 -7.89 4.12
C SER A 200 -24.81 -9.15 4.93
N SER A 201 -24.30 -10.28 4.45
CA SER A 201 -24.51 -11.60 5.08
C SER A 201 -23.47 -11.91 6.16
N ARG A 202 -22.37 -11.16 6.22
CA ARG A 202 -21.19 -11.43 7.06
C ARG A 202 -20.56 -12.80 6.81
N LYS A 203 -20.90 -13.45 5.69
CA LYS A 203 -20.35 -14.74 5.29
C LYS A 203 -18.89 -14.57 4.87
N ILE A 204 -18.03 -15.45 5.38
CA ILE A 204 -16.63 -15.56 4.94
C ILE A 204 -16.61 -16.32 3.62
N LEU A 205 -16.01 -15.71 2.59
CA LEU A 205 -15.91 -16.25 1.24
C LEU A 205 -14.52 -16.83 0.98
N CYS A 206 -13.48 -16.26 1.59
CA CYS A 206 -12.10 -16.68 1.43
C CYS A 206 -11.27 -16.26 2.66
N GLU A 207 -10.26 -17.07 3.01
CA GLU A 207 -9.23 -16.71 3.98
C GLU A 207 -7.92 -16.40 3.27
N ILE A 208 -7.18 -15.44 3.80
CA ILE A 208 -5.91 -14.97 3.27
C ILE A 208 -4.84 -15.21 4.33
N ASN A 209 -3.78 -15.93 3.97
CA ASN A 209 -2.64 -16.16 4.84
C ASN A 209 -1.38 -16.12 3.98
N GLY A 210 -0.37 -15.36 4.40
CA GLY A 210 0.91 -15.30 3.68
C GLY A 210 1.89 -14.32 4.30
N HIS A 211 2.88 -13.93 3.51
CA HIS A 211 3.91 -12.97 3.85
C HIS A 211 3.96 -11.87 2.81
N TRP A 212 4.01 -10.60 3.24
CA TRP A 212 3.98 -9.49 2.28
C TRP A 212 5.33 -9.28 1.55
N ASP A 213 6.41 -9.91 2.01
CA ASP A 213 7.76 -9.74 1.45
C ASP A 213 8.32 -10.95 0.70
N ARG A 214 7.51 -11.99 0.47
CA ARG A 214 7.93 -13.22 -0.23
C ARG A 214 7.08 -13.46 -1.48
N TYR A 215 7.73 -13.99 -2.50
CA TYR A 215 7.07 -14.70 -3.61
C TYR A 215 7.23 -16.19 -3.32
N GLU A 216 6.14 -16.89 -3.04
CA GLU A 216 6.15 -18.36 -3.15
C GLU A 216 5.94 -18.67 -4.64
N LEU A 217 6.96 -19.29 -5.25
CA LEU A 217 6.90 -19.84 -6.62
C LEU A 217 6.13 -21.16 -6.61
#